data_AF-A0A2P6VWC2-F1
#
_entry.id   AF-A0A2P6VWC2-F1
#
_cell.length_a   1.000
_cell.length_b   1.000
_cell.length_c   1.000
_cell.angle_alpha   90.00
_cell.angle_beta   90.00
_cell.angle_gamma   90.00
#
_symmetry.space_group_name_H-M   'P 1'
#
loop_
_entity.id
_entity.type
_entity.pdbx_description
1 polymer ?
#
loop_
_entity_poly.entity_id
_entity_poly.type
_entity_poly.pdbx_seq_one_letter_code
_entity_poly.pdbx_strand_id
1 'polypeptide(L)'
;MAGPAPGSRGRRRAHRPVGLRSHARSTGGDLVTTATQQALAVVFRRFNDEVVPRDDLVKAMSLELDWTKPSRAENLLDRGLNGGYVEERDGGLAAGFDASAVDVPFGFAPAEDLFEAVETTADGAASASPEETPLLDRLLDRVADALGGDRNEAMAAANACQDTMGGLVSIEAAALLVAHREGVDVGDEAEQVLDAQRAEA
;
A
#
# COMPACT_ATOMS: atom_id res chain seq x y z
N MET A 1 22.67 14.72 -74.14
CA MET A 1 22.22 14.98 -72.75
C MET A 1 21.85 13.64 -72.14
N ALA A 2 22.59 13.22 -71.11
CA ALA A 2 22.50 11.92 -70.45
C ALA A 2 21.64 11.99 -69.18
N GLY A 3 20.93 10.91 -68.83
CA GLY A 3 20.30 10.74 -67.50
C GLY A 3 18.95 10.01 -67.52
N PRO A 4 18.81 8.82 -66.87
CA PRO A 4 17.65 7.94 -67.00
C PRO A 4 16.70 7.86 -65.77
N ALA A 5 15.51 7.29 -66.04
CA ALA A 5 14.72 6.35 -65.23
C ALA A 5 13.92 6.77 -63.95
N PRO A 6 12.82 6.03 -63.64
CA PRO A 6 11.82 6.33 -62.61
C PRO A 6 12.05 5.55 -61.30
N GLY A 7 11.32 5.91 -60.23
CA GLY A 7 11.34 5.12 -58.99
C GLY A 7 10.32 5.56 -57.93
N SER A 8 9.27 4.76 -57.78
CA SER A 8 8.39 4.74 -56.61
C SER A 8 9.11 4.22 -55.36
N ARG A 9 8.69 4.66 -54.16
CA ARG A 9 8.47 3.85 -52.93
C ARG A 9 8.35 4.74 -51.69
N GLY A 10 7.24 4.58 -50.97
CA GLY A 10 7.06 5.12 -49.63
C GLY A 10 8.04 4.53 -48.63
N ARG A 11 8.41 5.34 -47.63
CA ARG A 11 9.01 4.93 -46.36
C ARG A 11 8.48 5.88 -45.29
N ARG A 12 7.46 5.45 -44.55
CA ARG A 12 7.58 4.94 -43.17
C ARG A 12 8.24 5.97 -42.24
N ARG A 13 7.41 6.48 -41.33
CA ARG A 13 7.80 7.23 -40.13
C ARG A 13 8.95 6.49 -39.46
N ALA A 14 10.12 7.13 -39.40
CA ALA A 14 11.20 6.68 -38.55
C ALA A 14 10.83 7.05 -37.11
N HIS A 15 10.19 6.12 -36.40
CA HIS A 15 10.28 6.10 -34.95
C HIS A 15 11.75 5.87 -34.62
N ARG A 16 12.33 6.85 -33.95
CA ARG A 16 13.69 6.82 -33.44
C ARG A 16 13.69 5.87 -32.24
N PRO A 17 14.40 4.73 -32.27
CA PRO A 17 14.52 3.91 -31.09
C PRO A 17 15.36 4.68 -30.06
N VAL A 18 14.78 4.96 -28.91
CA VAL A 18 15.52 5.41 -27.72
C VAL A 18 16.49 4.30 -27.37
N GLY A 19 17.77 4.65 -27.32
CA GLY A 19 18.86 3.72 -27.14
C GLY A 19 18.78 3.05 -25.78
N LEU A 20 18.67 1.72 -25.79
CA LEU A 20 19.19 0.87 -24.73
C LEU A 20 20.70 1.15 -24.62
N ARG A 21 21.09 1.90 -23.58
CA ARG A 21 22.46 1.86 -23.07
C ARG A 21 22.47 1.04 -21.80
N SER A 22 23.06 -0.12 -22.01
CA SER A 22 23.27 -1.24 -21.14
C SER A 22 24.36 -0.97 -20.08
N HIS A 23 24.12 -1.54 -18.89
CA HIS A 23 25.08 -1.98 -17.86
C HIS A 23 26.05 -0.96 -17.26
N ALA A 24 25.85 -0.64 -15.98
CA ALA A 24 26.60 -1.24 -14.88
C ALA A 24 26.63 -0.28 -13.67
N ARG A 25 26.10 -0.74 -12.54
CA ARG A 25 26.88 -0.94 -11.32
C ARG A 25 26.07 -1.80 -10.35
N SER A 26 26.52 -3.04 -10.22
CA SER A 26 26.28 -3.84 -9.03
C SER A 26 27.01 -3.17 -7.86
N THR A 27 26.23 -2.71 -6.89
CA THR A 27 26.59 -2.53 -5.49
C THR A 27 25.28 -2.84 -4.77
N GLY A 28 25.05 -4.05 -4.25
CA GLY A 28 25.73 -4.49 -3.04
C GLY A 28 25.18 -3.71 -1.85
N GLY A 29 23.92 -3.94 -1.52
CA GLY A 29 23.21 -3.32 -0.40
C GLY A 29 21.74 -3.71 -0.43
N ASP A 30 21.39 -4.77 0.30
CA ASP A 30 20.07 -5.07 0.84
C ASP A 30 18.87 -4.81 -0.09
N LEU A 31 18.58 -5.73 -1.02
CA LEU A 31 17.26 -5.74 -1.67
C LEU A 31 16.24 -6.30 -0.68
N VAL A 32 15.94 -5.54 0.36
CA VAL A 32 14.63 -5.61 1.01
C VAL A 32 13.66 -5.02 -0.02
N THR A 33 13.32 -5.81 -1.04
CA THR A 33 12.22 -5.47 -1.93
C THR A 33 10.98 -5.38 -1.05
N THR A 34 10.33 -4.22 -1.06
CA THR A 34 9.13 -4.02 -0.26
C THR A 34 7.99 -4.86 -0.82
N ALA A 35 7.08 -5.31 0.05
CA ALA A 35 5.91 -6.07 -0.37
C ALA A 35 5.09 -5.32 -1.44
N THR A 36 5.03 -3.98 -1.36
CA THR A 36 4.41 -3.11 -2.37
C THR A 36 5.06 -3.29 -3.75
N GLN A 37 6.39 -3.28 -3.80
CA GLN A 37 7.12 -3.47 -5.05
C GLN A 37 6.92 -4.88 -5.62
N GLN A 38 6.88 -5.92 -4.78
CA GLN A 38 6.59 -7.30 -5.21
C GLN A 38 5.19 -7.43 -5.79
N ALA A 39 4.18 -6.89 -5.11
CA ALA A 39 2.80 -6.91 -5.57
C ALA A 39 2.65 -6.20 -6.92
N LEU A 40 3.21 -5.00 -7.05
CA LEU A 40 3.20 -4.26 -8.32
C LEU A 40 3.95 -5.03 -9.41
N ALA A 41 5.10 -5.65 -9.10
CA ALA A 41 5.86 -6.44 -10.07
C ALA A 41 5.03 -7.60 -10.65
N VAL A 42 4.30 -8.33 -9.79
CA VAL A 42 3.41 -9.42 -10.23
C VAL A 42 2.32 -8.91 -11.17
N VAL A 43 1.70 -7.78 -10.83
CA VAL A 43 0.63 -7.20 -11.64
C VAL A 43 1.17 -6.71 -12.98
N PHE A 44 2.23 -5.88 -12.98
CA PHE A 44 2.81 -5.34 -14.22
C PHE A 44 3.38 -6.41 -15.14
N ARG A 45 3.94 -7.51 -14.61
CA ARG A 45 4.42 -8.65 -15.43
C ARG A 45 3.33 -9.34 -16.26
N ARG A 46 2.05 -9.15 -15.91
CA ARG A 46 0.93 -9.70 -16.70
C ARG A 46 0.63 -8.88 -17.94
N PHE A 47 1.03 -7.61 -17.96
CA PHE A 47 0.81 -6.72 -19.08
C PHE A 47 2.07 -6.69 -19.96
N ASN A 48 1.85 -6.67 -21.27
CA ASN A 48 2.94 -6.59 -22.25
C ASN A 48 3.21 -5.13 -22.70
N ASP A 49 2.38 -4.20 -22.23
CA ASP A 49 2.47 -2.77 -22.52
C ASP A 49 3.26 -2.05 -21.43
N GLU A 50 4.06 -1.05 -21.81
CA GLU A 50 4.82 -0.22 -20.87
C GLU A 50 3.93 0.71 -20.04
N VAL A 51 2.73 1.04 -20.56
CA VAL A 51 1.73 1.89 -19.92
C VAL A 51 0.41 1.12 -19.89
N VAL A 52 -0.13 0.94 -18.68
CA VAL A 52 -1.34 0.16 -18.44
C VAL A 52 -2.43 1.06 -17.85
N PRO A 53 -3.68 1.00 -18.34
CA PRO A 53 -4.79 1.74 -17.73
C PRO A 53 -4.99 1.36 -16.26
N ARG A 54 -5.29 2.36 -15.42
CA ARG A 54 -5.52 2.16 -13.98
C ARG A 54 -6.58 1.09 -13.70
N ASP A 55 -7.70 1.14 -14.42
CA ASP A 55 -8.79 0.16 -14.29
C ASP A 55 -8.36 -1.28 -14.57
N ASP A 56 -7.42 -1.50 -15.49
CA ASP A 56 -6.98 -2.84 -15.84
C ASP A 56 -6.04 -3.42 -14.77
N LEU A 57 -5.22 -2.58 -14.14
CA LEU A 57 -4.44 -2.96 -12.95
C LEU A 57 -5.36 -3.33 -11.78
N VAL A 58 -6.41 -2.54 -11.55
CA VAL A 58 -7.44 -2.83 -10.53
C VAL A 58 -8.13 -4.17 -10.80
N LYS A 59 -8.52 -4.44 -12.05
CA LYS A 59 -9.12 -5.72 -12.45
C LYS A 59 -8.15 -6.89 -12.27
N ALA A 60 -6.88 -6.74 -12.62
CA ALA A 60 -5.89 -7.79 -12.44
C ALA A 60 -5.76 -8.21 -10.97
N MET A 61 -5.72 -7.22 -10.06
CA MET A 61 -5.63 -7.49 -8.62
C MET A 61 -6.90 -8.10 -8.03
N SER A 62 -8.08 -7.65 -8.49
CA SER A 62 -9.35 -8.01 -7.87
C SER A 62 -10.10 -9.19 -8.51
N LEU A 63 -9.94 -9.42 -9.81
CA LEU A 63 -10.61 -10.50 -10.53
C LEU A 63 -9.66 -11.64 -10.86
N GLU A 64 -8.47 -11.34 -11.38
CA GLU A 64 -7.57 -12.39 -11.88
C GLU A 64 -6.72 -13.01 -10.78
N LEU A 65 -6.25 -12.18 -9.84
CA LEU A 65 -5.42 -12.59 -8.71
C LEU A 65 -6.25 -12.88 -7.45
N ASP A 66 -7.49 -12.40 -7.39
CA ASP A 66 -8.40 -12.52 -6.23
C ASP A 66 -7.71 -12.07 -4.93
N TRP A 67 -6.90 -11.00 -4.99
CA TRP A 67 -6.18 -10.52 -3.81
C TRP A 67 -7.01 -9.57 -2.96
N THR A 68 -7.88 -8.78 -3.58
CA THR A 68 -8.64 -7.74 -2.87
C THR A 68 -9.85 -7.29 -3.66
N LYS A 69 -10.69 -6.44 -3.05
CA LYS A 69 -11.83 -5.80 -3.74
C LYS A 69 -11.35 -4.65 -4.64
N PRO A 70 -12.08 -4.32 -5.73
CA PRO A 70 -11.68 -3.24 -6.65
C PRO A 70 -11.38 -1.90 -5.96
N SER A 71 -12.20 -1.52 -4.97
CA SER A 71 -12.03 -0.28 -4.22
C SER A 71 -10.74 -0.23 -3.38
N ARG A 72 -10.28 -1.37 -2.88
CA ARG A 72 -9.04 -1.48 -2.08
C ARG A 72 -7.80 -1.63 -2.97
N ALA A 73 -7.95 -2.18 -4.17
CA ALA A 73 -6.87 -2.29 -5.14
C ALA A 73 -6.32 -0.91 -5.55
N GLU A 74 -7.18 0.11 -5.60
CA GLU A 74 -6.77 1.48 -5.88
C GLU A 74 -5.77 2.03 -4.86
N ASN A 75 -5.93 1.68 -3.57
CA ASN A 75 -5.02 2.12 -2.52
C ASN A 75 -3.58 1.63 -2.75
N LEU A 76 -3.41 0.43 -3.31
CA LEU A 76 -2.07 -0.06 -3.66
C LEU A 76 -1.45 0.75 -4.80
N LEU A 77 -2.25 1.18 -5.78
CA LEU A 77 -1.77 2.02 -6.88
C LEU A 77 -1.38 3.41 -6.37
N ASP A 78 -2.18 3.99 -5.47
CA ASP A 78 -1.88 5.28 -4.85
C ASP A 78 -0.64 5.21 -3.96
N ARG A 79 -0.48 4.11 -3.21
CA ARG A 79 0.77 3.82 -2.47
C ARG A 79 1.96 3.68 -3.40
N GLY A 80 1.77 3.03 -4.55
CA GLY A 80 2.78 2.91 -5.59
C GLY A 80 3.21 4.25 -6.17
N LEU A 81 2.25 5.13 -6.44
CA LEU A 81 2.48 6.50 -6.92
C LEU A 81 3.21 7.35 -5.88
N ASN A 82 2.73 7.35 -4.63
CA ASN A 82 3.33 8.09 -3.52
C ASN A 82 4.75 7.59 -3.20
N GLY A 83 4.98 6.29 -3.31
CA GLY A 83 6.29 5.67 -3.10
C GLY A 83 7.25 5.76 -4.29
N GLY A 84 6.81 6.33 -5.43
CA GLY A 84 7.62 6.43 -6.66
C GLY A 84 7.85 5.09 -7.37
N TYR A 85 7.10 4.04 -7.02
CA TYR A 85 7.15 2.74 -7.69
C TYR A 85 6.31 2.72 -8.97
N VAL A 86 5.31 3.60 -9.06
CA VAL A 86 4.44 3.77 -10.22
C VAL A 86 4.53 5.22 -10.68
N GLU A 87 4.51 5.42 -11.99
CA GLU A 87 4.49 6.74 -12.62
C GLU A 87 3.27 6.86 -13.53
N GLU A 88 2.61 8.01 -13.50
CA GLU A 88 1.56 8.32 -14.46
C GLU A 88 2.19 8.73 -15.80
N ARG A 89 1.85 8.02 -16.87
CA ARG A 89 2.34 8.27 -18.24
C ARG A 89 1.22 8.08 -19.25
N ASP A 90 1.09 9.00 -20.20
CA ASP A 90 0.16 8.90 -21.33
C ASP A 90 -1.30 8.56 -20.94
N GLY A 91 -1.76 8.99 -19.76
CA GLY A 91 -3.11 8.70 -19.25
C GLY A 91 -3.30 7.29 -18.66
N GLY A 92 -2.20 6.56 -18.43
CA GLY A 92 -2.17 5.30 -17.71
C GLY A 92 -1.02 5.28 -16.69
N LEU A 93 -0.70 4.09 -16.19
CA LEU A 93 0.30 3.86 -15.17
C LEU A 93 1.43 2.98 -15.73
N ALA A 94 2.66 3.37 -15.44
CA ALA A 94 3.87 2.62 -15.78
C ALA A 94 4.64 2.29 -14.50
N ALA A 95 5.32 1.13 -14.46
CA ALA A 95 6.23 0.83 -13.37
C ALA A 95 7.48 1.72 -13.48
N GLY A 96 7.82 2.44 -12.40
CA GLY A 96 9.06 3.22 -12.30
C GLY A 96 10.31 2.36 -12.11
N PHE A 97 10.14 1.04 -12.02
CA PHE A 97 11.19 0.05 -11.82
C PHE A 97 11.07 -1.11 -12.82
N ASP A 98 12.14 -1.88 -12.97
CA ASP A 98 12.11 -3.10 -13.79
C ASP A 98 11.35 -4.22 -13.06
N ALA A 99 10.08 -4.38 -13.40
CA ALA A 99 9.22 -5.41 -12.83
C ALA A 99 9.81 -6.82 -13.01
N SER A 100 10.57 -7.10 -14.07
CA SER A 100 11.15 -8.43 -14.33
C SER A 100 12.37 -8.74 -13.44
N ALA A 101 13.03 -7.71 -12.93
CA ALA A 101 14.19 -7.84 -12.04
C ALA A 101 13.82 -8.01 -10.55
N VAL A 102 12.54 -7.85 -10.19
CA VAL A 102 12.07 -7.99 -8.81
C VAL A 102 12.01 -9.45 -8.36
N ASP A 103 12.60 -9.75 -7.21
CA ASP A 103 12.47 -11.08 -6.60
C ASP A 103 11.09 -11.22 -5.95
N VAL A 104 10.29 -12.14 -6.48
CA VAL A 104 8.94 -12.43 -5.98
C VAL A 104 8.88 -13.91 -5.59
N PRO A 105 8.58 -14.22 -4.32
CA PRO A 105 8.41 -15.59 -3.86
C PRO A 105 7.34 -16.34 -4.67
N PHE A 106 7.53 -17.65 -4.85
CA PHE A 106 6.52 -18.48 -5.50
C PHE A 106 5.23 -18.48 -4.66
N GLY A 107 4.09 -18.21 -5.30
CA GLY A 107 2.80 -18.12 -4.62
C GLY A 107 2.64 -16.87 -3.76
N PHE A 108 3.44 -15.82 -4.00
CA PHE A 108 3.30 -14.54 -3.31
C PHE A 108 1.86 -14.01 -3.39
N ALA A 109 1.28 -13.77 -2.22
CA ALA A 109 0.07 -13.00 -2.04
C ALA A 109 0.37 -11.89 -1.03
N PRO A 110 0.11 -10.62 -1.37
CA PRO A 110 0.31 -9.51 -0.44
C PRO A 110 -0.63 -9.63 0.77
N ALA A 111 -0.15 -9.16 1.93
CA ALA A 111 -0.98 -9.01 3.13
C ALA A 111 -2.11 -8.00 2.90
N GLU A 112 -3.22 -8.13 3.61
CA GLU A 112 -4.39 -7.26 3.44
C GLU A 112 -4.08 -5.78 3.74
N ASP A 113 -3.21 -5.51 4.73
CA ASP A 113 -2.71 -4.18 5.10
C ASP A 113 -2.06 -3.42 3.94
N LEU A 114 -1.60 -4.16 2.93
CA LEU A 114 -0.97 -3.57 1.74
C LEU A 114 -1.97 -2.84 0.85
N PHE A 115 -3.25 -3.19 0.93
CA PHE A 115 -4.36 -2.60 0.19
C PHE A 115 -5.16 -1.58 1.00
N GLU A 116 -4.71 -1.24 2.20
CA GLU A 116 -5.31 -0.19 3.00
C GLU A 116 -4.88 1.18 2.52
N ALA A 117 -5.76 2.17 2.68
CA ALA A 117 -5.48 3.53 2.27
C ALA A 117 -4.30 4.05 3.08
N VAL A 118 -3.24 4.45 2.39
CA VAL A 118 -2.11 5.11 3.06
C VAL A 118 -2.54 6.53 3.37
N GLU A 119 -3.10 6.75 4.56
CA GLU A 119 -3.13 8.08 5.16
C GLU A 119 -1.68 8.44 5.50
N THR A 120 -1.01 9.04 4.50
CA THR A 120 0.34 9.60 4.66
C THR A 120 0.21 10.85 5.52
N THR A 121 0.26 10.71 6.84
CA THR A 121 0.86 11.76 7.66
C THR A 121 2.37 11.57 7.61
N ALA A 122 3.08 12.67 7.42
CA ALA A 122 4.50 12.71 7.14
C ALA A 122 5.38 12.36 8.36
N ASP A 123 4.97 11.44 9.23
CA ASP A 123 5.75 10.99 10.39
C ASP A 123 5.31 9.56 10.78
N GLY A 124 5.66 8.59 9.95
CA GLY A 124 5.99 7.20 10.34
C GLY A 124 5.17 6.47 11.43
N ALA A 125 3.85 6.54 11.45
CA ALA A 125 3.01 5.65 12.26
C ALA A 125 1.88 5.08 11.41
N ALA A 126 1.90 3.76 11.22
CA ALA A 126 0.87 3.04 10.49
C ALA A 126 -0.47 3.14 11.25
N SER A 127 -1.48 3.75 10.62
CA SER A 127 -2.89 3.55 10.97
C SER A 127 -3.31 2.24 10.28
N ALA A 128 -3.34 1.11 10.98
CA ALA A 128 -4.40 0.66 11.87
C ALA A 128 -5.69 0.32 11.13
N SER A 129 -5.88 -0.98 10.89
CA SER A 129 -7.18 -1.60 10.92
C SER A 129 -7.04 -3.06 11.34
N PRO A 130 -7.46 -3.38 12.56
CA PRO A 130 -8.25 -4.58 12.76
C PRO A 130 -9.57 -4.14 13.40
N GLU A 131 -10.67 -4.28 12.66
CA GLU A 131 -12.04 -4.21 13.17
C GLU A 131 -12.33 -2.93 14.00
N GLU A 132 -12.79 -1.84 13.37
CA GLU A 132 -13.39 -0.71 14.12
C GLU A 132 -14.63 -1.22 14.87
N THR A 133 -14.42 -1.72 16.09
CA THR A 133 -15.50 -2.09 16.99
C THR A 133 -16.11 -0.81 17.56
N PRO A 134 -17.45 -0.73 17.74
CA PRO A 134 -18.09 0.45 18.33
C PRO A 134 -17.59 0.74 19.77
N LEU A 135 -16.89 -0.22 20.38
CA LEU A 135 -16.20 -0.09 21.66
C LEU A 135 -14.86 0.66 21.52
N LEU A 136 -14.06 0.31 20.50
CA LEU A 136 -12.83 1.03 20.16
C LEU A 136 -13.14 2.48 19.83
N ASP A 137 -14.16 2.75 19.01
CA ASP A 137 -14.63 4.11 18.69
C ASP A 137 -14.82 4.98 19.93
N ARG A 138 -15.60 4.47 20.90
CA ARG A 138 -15.89 5.19 22.14
C ARG A 138 -14.66 5.42 23.00
N LEU A 139 -13.74 4.46 23.01
CA LEU A 139 -12.47 4.59 23.72
C LEU A 139 -11.60 5.67 23.08
N LEU A 140 -11.48 5.68 21.76
CA LEU A 140 -10.72 6.68 21.02
C LEU A 140 -11.31 8.08 21.20
N ASP A 141 -12.64 8.23 21.17
CA ASP A 141 -13.30 9.51 21.41
C ASP A 141 -12.99 10.05 22.82
N ARG A 142 -13.10 9.20 23.86
CA ARG A 142 -12.78 9.59 25.23
C ARG A 142 -11.31 9.96 25.44
N VAL A 143 -10.41 9.22 24.79
CA VAL A 143 -8.97 9.48 24.84
C VAL A 143 -8.66 10.80 24.14
N ALA A 144 -9.25 11.05 22.95
CA ALA A 144 -9.09 12.32 22.24
C ALA A 144 -9.57 13.51 23.07
N ASP A 145 -10.76 13.40 23.68
CA ASP A 145 -11.30 14.42 24.59
C ASP A 145 -10.37 14.71 25.79
N ALA A 146 -9.72 13.68 26.33
CA ALA A 146 -8.84 13.80 27.50
C ALA A 146 -7.47 14.40 27.15
N LEU A 147 -6.90 14.00 26.01
CA LEU A 147 -5.64 14.56 25.49
C LEU A 147 -5.83 15.98 24.91
N GLY A 148 -7.06 16.38 24.61
CA GLY A 148 -7.34 17.59 23.84
C GLY A 148 -6.87 17.50 22.38
N GLY A 149 -6.70 16.28 21.89
CA GLY A 149 -6.26 15.94 20.54
C GLY A 149 -7.41 15.52 19.65
N ASP A 150 -7.09 14.97 18.48
CA ASP A 150 -8.07 14.37 17.58
C ASP A 150 -8.06 12.83 17.62
N ARG A 151 -9.04 12.21 16.98
CA ARG A 151 -9.20 10.74 16.98
C ARG A 151 -7.96 10.02 16.44
N ASN A 152 -7.22 10.60 15.49
CA ASN A 152 -6.00 9.98 14.97
C ASN A 152 -4.87 10.02 15.99
N GLU A 153 -4.79 11.06 16.82
CA GLU A 153 -3.80 11.14 17.90
C GLU A 153 -4.08 10.11 19.00
N ALA A 154 -5.36 9.93 19.35
CA ALA A 154 -5.79 8.86 20.26
C ALA A 154 -5.45 7.46 19.71
N MET A 155 -5.67 7.24 18.41
CA MET A 155 -5.35 5.98 17.74
C MET A 155 -3.84 5.73 17.71
N ALA A 156 -3.05 6.77 17.40
CA ALA A 156 -1.59 6.69 17.41
C ALA A 156 -1.06 6.34 18.81
N ALA A 157 -1.64 6.93 19.86
CA ALA A 157 -1.30 6.60 21.24
C ALA A 157 -1.63 5.14 21.59
N ALA A 158 -2.79 4.63 21.15
CA ALA A 158 -3.18 3.24 21.34
C ALA A 158 -2.25 2.26 20.60
N ASN A 159 -1.93 2.54 19.34
CA ASN A 159 -0.99 1.72 18.55
C ASN A 159 0.41 1.70 19.17
N ALA A 160 0.95 2.86 19.57
CA ALA A 160 2.24 2.94 20.23
C ALA A 160 2.27 2.14 21.54
N CYS A 161 1.15 2.15 22.27
CA CYS A 161 0.96 1.36 23.48
C CYS A 161 0.97 -0.15 23.17
N GLN A 162 0.23 -0.58 22.14
CA GLN A 162 0.20 -1.97 21.67
C GLN A 162 1.56 -2.46 21.18
N ASP A 163 2.28 -1.64 20.43
CA ASP A 163 3.62 -1.95 19.91
C ASP A 163 4.65 -2.10 21.04
N THR A 164 4.56 -1.27 22.08
CA THR A 164 5.39 -1.40 23.29
C THR A 164 5.18 -2.75 23.98
N MET A 165 3.99 -3.35 23.83
CA MET A 165 3.63 -4.67 24.33
C MET A 165 3.84 -5.80 23.31
N GLY A 166 4.48 -5.50 22.17
CA GLY A 166 4.80 -6.47 21.13
C GLY A 166 3.57 -7.06 20.44
N GLY A 167 2.44 -6.34 20.43
CA GLY A 167 1.19 -6.81 19.82
C GLY A 167 0.52 -7.97 20.55
N LEU A 168 0.91 -8.24 21.81
CA LEU A 168 0.31 -9.31 22.64
C LEU A 168 -1.06 -8.95 23.21
N VAL A 169 -1.49 -7.71 23.02
CA VAL A 169 -2.76 -7.18 23.52
C VAL A 169 -3.58 -6.66 22.32
N SER A 170 -4.90 -6.71 22.43
CA SER A 170 -5.75 -6.09 21.41
C SER A 170 -5.66 -4.56 21.46
N ILE A 171 -6.04 -3.92 20.37
CA ILE A 171 -6.03 -2.47 20.25
C ILE A 171 -6.97 -1.81 21.26
N GLU A 172 -8.10 -2.44 21.59
CA GLU A 172 -9.02 -1.97 22.63
C GLU A 172 -8.38 -2.02 24.02
N ALA A 173 -7.65 -3.08 24.33
CA ALA A 173 -6.93 -3.21 25.60
C ALA A 173 -5.79 -2.17 25.71
N ALA A 174 -5.11 -1.90 24.60
CA ALA A 174 -4.10 -0.85 24.52
C ALA A 174 -4.73 0.55 24.69
N ALA A 175 -5.87 0.83 24.06
CA ALA A 175 -6.62 2.07 24.18
C ALA A 175 -7.14 2.29 25.63
N LEU A 176 -7.63 1.24 26.29
CA LEU A 176 -8.00 1.29 27.72
C LEU A 176 -6.82 1.69 28.61
N LEU A 177 -5.63 1.15 28.32
CA LEU A 177 -4.44 1.47 29.09
C LEU A 177 -4.00 2.93 28.88
N VAL A 178 -4.13 3.45 27.66
CA VAL A 178 -3.89 4.87 27.37
C VAL A 178 -4.90 5.74 28.12
N ALA A 179 -6.20 5.42 28.01
CA ALA A 179 -7.25 6.14 28.71
C ALA A 179 -7.02 6.18 30.23
N HIS A 180 -6.63 5.05 30.83
CA HIS A 180 -6.32 4.98 32.25
C HIS A 180 -5.12 5.85 32.64
N ARG A 181 -4.09 5.94 31.79
CA ARG A 181 -2.90 6.79 32.02
C ARG A 181 -3.23 8.29 31.98
N GLU A 182 -4.15 8.67 31.12
CA GLU A 182 -4.65 10.05 31.00
C GLU A 182 -5.71 10.40 32.06
N GLY A 183 -6.04 9.46 32.96
CA GLY A 183 -6.99 9.68 34.04
C GLY A 183 -8.46 9.63 33.61
N VAL A 184 -8.75 9.04 32.45
CA VAL A 184 -10.11 8.78 31.97
C VAL A 184 -10.69 7.59 32.70
N ASP A 185 -11.91 7.74 33.22
CA ASP A 185 -12.67 6.62 33.76
C ASP A 185 -13.20 5.75 32.60
N VAL A 186 -12.72 4.51 32.56
CA VAL A 186 -13.03 3.51 31.52
C VAL A 186 -13.49 2.19 32.12
N GLY A 187 -14.05 2.22 33.33
CA GLY A 187 -14.51 1.02 34.03
C GLY A 187 -15.55 0.20 33.25
N ASP A 188 -16.54 0.88 32.65
CA ASP A 188 -17.61 0.23 31.88
C ASP A 188 -17.08 -0.39 30.57
N GLU A 189 -16.14 0.27 29.92
CA GLU A 189 -15.51 -0.21 28.69
C GLU A 189 -14.53 -1.35 28.97
N ALA A 190 -13.83 -1.31 30.12
CA ALA A 190 -12.92 -2.37 30.53
C ALA A 190 -13.64 -3.71 30.74
N GLU A 191 -14.84 -3.69 31.33
CA GLU A 191 -15.67 -4.88 31.50
C GLU A 191 -16.12 -5.44 30.13
N GLN A 192 -16.52 -4.56 29.22
CA GLN A 192 -16.92 -4.95 27.86
C GLN A 192 -15.76 -5.55 27.04
N VAL A 193 -14.55 -4.99 27.13
CA VAL A 193 -13.36 -5.56 26.47
C VAL A 193 -13.04 -6.94 27.04
N LEU A 194 -13.15 -7.12 28.35
CA LEU A 194 -12.91 -8.41 28.99
C LEU A 194 -13.92 -9.48 28.54
N ASP A 195 -15.20 -9.13 28.43
CA ASP A 195 -16.24 -10.03 27.93
C ASP A 195 -16.04 -10.38 26.45
N ALA A 196 -15.67 -9.41 25.62
CA ALA A 196 -15.35 -9.63 24.21
C ALA A 196 -14.16 -10.60 24.06
N GLN A 197 -13.08 -10.36 24.80
CA GLN A 197 -11.88 -11.23 24.81
C GLN A 197 -12.20 -12.66 25.27
N ARG A 198 -13.16 -12.83 26.18
CA ARG A 198 -13.62 -14.16 26.62
C ARG A 198 -14.52 -14.86 25.61
N ALA A 199 -15.26 -14.11 24.80
CA ALA A 199 -16.12 -14.68 23.77
C ALA A 199 -15.33 -15.24 22.57
N GLU A 200 -14.11 -14.73 22.36
CA GLU A 200 -13.23 -15.13 21.25
C GLU A 200 -12.24 -16.27 21.60
N ALA A 201 -12.15 -16.67 22.87
CA ALA A 201 -11.24 -17.71 23.38
C ALA A 201 -11.90 -19.09 23.53
#